data_AF-A0A1J4T345-F1
#
_entry.id   AF-A0A1J4T345-F1
#
_cell.length_a   1.000
_cell.length_b   1.000
_cell.length_c   1.000
_cell.angle_alpha   90.00
_cell.angle_beta   90.00
_cell.angle_gamma   90.00
#
_symmetry.space_group_name_H-M   'P 1'
#
loop_
_entity.id
_entity.type
_entity.pdbx_description
1 polymer ?
#
loop_
_entity_poly.entity_id
_entity_poly.type
_entity_poly.pdbx_seq_one_letter_code
_entity_poly.pdbx_strand_id
1 'polypeptide(L)'
;MPEKFDFLKIKDQKKFEKLPQKEREEIIGEAQEEASLINEIVGENGSKEDYEIITKLAEEEIISKKDIEILKEKYNKKIDDILNSQLTVENIETFADNALTQITSFVDDVLSQYQKYHNNKFAVIDHAEQENQALAFFGLPDIPNILQSIIEVKEKIDNLKAYIGINIAKNNIVITPPDNNKKINAGDGQGIEQKRMFPRFLTLLYILKYDFDISPNEAPAIIGIVTPDMVRQTTYMRMEIPVLNRVVYLCDEEGNVSYIFDVAKIEEQNLTLNEIDIYTKIQKNLLISRHPGIGIRIKQTNIWRNNITSALREPISEASLLKNARQISEFRRGKGEFLSFEEFQCEVISLYSGEKDVRKWYCQERRNHPNWQANPYRKYKDKGWEGWSELVGKENRLKKDFLTYTDLKTEVKALYPGKGQVKPWYNSEQKKHSNWPSAPEKTYKNKDWNGWPELVNKENSLKKEFLTFEDFQNEIKNLYPGNGGMERWYHLERKNHSNWPADPYKKYKDKGWEGWSELVGKNRFKKI
;
A
#
# COMPACT_ATOMS: atom_id res chain seq x y z
N MET A 1 -34.36 9.04 21.47
CA MET A 1 -33.61 10.18 22.05
C MET A 1 -32.50 9.60 22.90
N PRO A 2 -31.24 10.06 22.75
CA PRO A 2 -30.08 9.32 23.23
C PRO A 2 -30.12 9.06 24.75
N GLU A 3 -29.88 7.81 25.13
CA GLU A 3 -29.97 7.26 26.50
C GLU A 3 -29.17 8.02 27.58
N LYS A 4 -28.25 8.91 27.17
CA LYS A 4 -27.29 9.59 28.05
C LYS A 4 -27.94 10.65 28.95
N PHE A 5 -29.16 11.08 28.65
CA PHE A 5 -29.93 12.08 29.41
C PHE A 5 -31.40 11.71 29.49
N ASP A 6 -31.91 11.48 30.70
CA ASP A 6 -33.35 11.34 30.92
C ASP A 6 -33.97 12.75 31.06
N PHE A 7 -34.49 13.28 29.96
CA PHE A 7 -35.09 14.63 29.95
C PHE A 7 -36.40 14.73 30.74
N LEU A 8 -36.94 13.65 31.30
CA LEU A 8 -38.00 13.71 32.30
C LEU A 8 -37.42 14.05 33.69
N LYS A 9 -36.12 13.86 33.89
CA LYS A 9 -35.38 14.25 35.10
C LYS A 9 -34.76 15.64 34.92
N ILE A 10 -35.21 16.58 35.75
CA ILE A 10 -34.68 17.96 35.83
C ILE A 10 -33.15 18.00 35.98
N LYS A 11 -32.55 16.98 36.61
CA LYS A 11 -31.10 16.87 36.80
C LYS A 11 -30.34 16.67 35.49
N ASP A 12 -30.90 15.92 34.56
CA ASP A 12 -30.28 15.61 33.28
C ASP A 12 -30.51 16.73 32.27
N GLN A 13 -31.67 17.41 32.32
CA GLN A 13 -31.89 18.68 31.60
C GLN A 13 -30.80 19.71 31.93
N LYS A 14 -30.54 19.94 33.22
CA LYS A 14 -29.49 20.86 33.70
C LYS A 14 -28.08 20.41 33.33
N LYS A 15 -27.85 19.12 33.14
CA LYS A 15 -26.54 18.56 32.75
C LYS A 15 -26.33 18.73 31.25
N PHE A 16 -27.37 18.54 30.44
CA PHE A 16 -27.37 18.81 29.00
C PHE A 16 -27.15 20.30 28.70
N GLU A 17 -27.83 21.20 29.41
CA GLU A 17 -27.68 22.65 29.25
C GLU A 17 -26.26 23.16 29.49
N LYS A 18 -25.47 22.43 30.29
CA LYS A 18 -24.07 22.77 30.62
C LYS A 18 -23.05 22.25 29.60
N LEU A 19 -23.45 21.45 28.62
CA LEU A 19 -22.54 20.93 27.61
C LEU A 19 -22.10 22.04 26.63
N PRO A 20 -20.89 21.94 26.05
CA PRO A 20 -20.46 22.78 24.94
C PRO A 20 -21.47 22.77 23.79
N GLN A 21 -21.66 23.92 23.12
CA GLN A 21 -22.68 24.06 22.08
C GLN A 21 -22.56 23.02 20.96
N LYS A 22 -21.34 22.70 20.54
CA LYS A 22 -21.06 21.68 19.52
C LYS A 22 -21.55 20.28 19.91
N GLU A 23 -21.35 19.89 21.16
CA GLU A 23 -21.82 18.59 21.68
C GLU A 23 -23.35 18.56 21.83
N ARG A 24 -23.98 19.70 22.17
CA ARG A 24 -25.45 19.79 22.21
C ARG A 24 -26.08 19.66 20.83
N GLU A 25 -25.47 20.30 19.83
CA GLU A 25 -25.93 20.24 18.43
C GLU A 25 -25.80 18.83 17.84
N GLU A 26 -24.73 18.11 18.18
CA GLU A 26 -24.52 16.71 17.78
C GLU A 26 -25.58 15.78 18.40
N ILE A 27 -25.82 15.89 19.72
CA ILE A 27 -26.86 15.11 20.43
C ILE A 27 -28.27 15.40 19.88
N ILE A 28 -28.57 16.65 19.52
CA ILE A 28 -29.86 17.02 18.93
C ILE A 28 -29.97 16.48 17.50
N GLY A 29 -28.90 16.50 16.73
CA GLY A 29 -28.84 15.95 15.38
C GLY A 29 -29.14 14.46 15.36
N GLU A 30 -28.46 13.68 16.21
CA GLU A 30 -28.69 12.24 16.38
C GLU A 30 -30.15 11.93 16.74
N ALA A 31 -30.72 12.70 17.69
CA ALA A 31 -32.11 12.54 18.12
C ALA A 31 -33.13 12.87 17.01
N GLN A 32 -32.83 13.84 16.14
CA GLN A 32 -33.71 14.23 15.04
C GLN A 32 -33.67 13.21 13.89
N GLU A 33 -32.50 12.66 13.59
CA GLU A 33 -32.32 11.63 12.57
C GLU A 33 -33.03 10.33 12.98
N GLU A 34 -32.87 9.92 14.25
CA GLU A 34 -33.59 8.80 14.86
C GLU A 34 -35.12 9.01 14.81
N ALA A 35 -35.62 10.18 15.20
CA ALA A 35 -37.05 10.49 15.15
C ALA A 35 -37.61 10.50 13.71
N SER A 36 -36.81 10.93 12.72
CA SER A 36 -37.23 10.93 11.32
C SER A 36 -37.39 9.51 10.77
N LEU A 37 -36.45 8.60 11.08
CA LEU A 37 -36.51 7.19 10.70
C LEU A 37 -37.71 6.47 11.32
N ILE A 38 -37.99 6.72 12.61
CA ILE A 38 -39.13 6.12 13.30
C ILE A 38 -40.45 6.60 12.67
N ASN A 39 -40.57 7.91 12.39
CA ASN A 39 -41.77 8.48 11.76
C ASN A 39 -42.00 7.95 10.33
N GLU A 40 -40.95 7.68 9.57
CA GLU A 40 -41.05 7.12 8.22
C GLU A 40 -41.58 5.68 8.22
N ILE A 41 -41.24 4.88 9.24
CA ILE A 41 -41.66 3.48 9.34
C ILE A 41 -43.07 3.35 9.96
N VAL A 42 -43.37 4.15 10.98
CA VAL A 42 -44.63 4.07 11.74
C VAL A 42 -45.76 4.87 11.08
N GLY A 43 -45.42 5.91 10.32
CA GLY A 43 -46.37 6.80 9.64
C GLY A 43 -47.17 7.70 10.60
N GLU A 44 -47.91 8.66 10.03
CA GLU A 44 -48.66 9.68 10.81
C GLU A 44 -49.79 9.10 11.69
N ASN A 45 -50.21 7.86 11.47
CA ASN A 45 -51.33 7.21 12.16
C ASN A 45 -50.94 5.99 13.03
N GLY A 46 -49.65 5.74 13.24
CA GLY A 46 -49.22 4.57 14.02
C GLY A 46 -49.56 4.64 15.50
N SER A 47 -49.79 3.48 16.12
CA SER A 47 -50.18 3.41 17.53
C SER A 47 -48.99 3.70 18.45
N LYS A 48 -49.27 4.08 19.70
CA LYS A 48 -48.24 4.30 20.72
C LYS A 48 -47.36 3.05 20.93
N GLU A 49 -47.96 1.87 20.83
CA GLU A 49 -47.26 0.58 20.96
C GLU A 49 -46.32 0.31 19.78
N ASP A 50 -46.70 0.72 18.55
CA ASP A 50 -45.82 0.62 17.37
C ASP A 50 -44.57 1.50 17.52
N TYR A 51 -44.76 2.73 18.02
CA TYR A 51 -43.63 3.63 18.32
C TYR A 51 -42.70 3.04 19.39
N GLU A 52 -43.23 2.46 20.47
CA GLU A 52 -42.41 1.85 21.53
C GLU A 52 -41.60 0.63 21.04
N ILE A 53 -42.18 -0.19 20.17
CA ILE A 53 -41.47 -1.36 19.59
C ILE A 53 -40.36 -0.90 18.65
N ILE A 54 -40.66 0.03 17.74
CA ILE A 54 -39.69 0.52 16.74
C ILE A 54 -38.56 1.28 17.42
N THR A 55 -38.86 2.07 18.47
CA THR A 55 -37.83 2.77 19.25
C THR A 55 -36.86 1.78 19.90
N LYS A 56 -37.37 0.70 20.52
CA LYS A 56 -36.49 -0.35 21.09
C LYS A 56 -35.63 -1.04 20.04
N LEU A 57 -36.19 -1.33 18.85
CA LEU A 57 -35.43 -1.93 17.75
C LEU A 57 -34.34 -0.99 17.23
N ALA A 58 -34.62 0.31 17.15
CA ALA A 58 -33.64 1.32 16.76
C ALA A 58 -32.52 1.47 17.82
N GLU A 59 -32.87 1.47 19.10
CA GLU A 59 -31.92 1.48 20.22
C GLU A 59 -30.99 0.24 20.18
N GLU A 60 -31.56 -0.96 19.96
CA GLU A 60 -30.78 -2.19 19.78
C GLU A 60 -29.83 -2.12 18.58
N GLU A 61 -30.26 -1.53 17.45
CA GLU A 61 -29.43 -1.35 16.26
C GLU A 61 -28.28 -0.36 16.51
N ILE A 62 -28.53 0.74 17.24
CA ILE A 62 -27.53 1.74 17.62
C ILE A 62 -26.48 1.13 18.54
N ILE A 63 -26.90 0.37 19.56
CA ILE A 63 -25.99 -0.33 20.48
C ILE A 63 -25.10 -1.31 19.70
N SER A 64 -25.70 -2.09 18.80
CA SER A 64 -24.97 -3.03 17.94
C SER A 64 -23.91 -2.34 17.07
N LYS A 65 -24.24 -1.21 16.43
CA LYS A 65 -23.30 -0.42 15.62
C LYS A 65 -22.11 0.09 16.46
N LYS A 66 -22.39 0.58 17.67
CA LYS A 66 -21.36 1.09 18.58
C LYS A 66 -20.45 -0.01 19.08
N ASP A 67 -20.99 -1.18 19.40
CA ASP A 67 -20.21 -2.35 19.81
C ASP A 67 -19.28 -2.84 18.69
N ILE A 68 -19.78 -2.82 17.44
CA ILE A 68 -18.96 -3.13 16.26
C ILE A 68 -17.80 -2.14 16.15
N GLU A 69 -18.03 -0.83 16.30
CA GLU A 69 -16.98 0.18 16.20
C GLU A 69 -15.90 0.02 17.28
N ILE A 70 -16.29 -0.28 18.53
CA ILE A 70 -15.36 -0.60 19.62
C ILE A 70 -14.50 -1.83 19.29
N LEU A 71 -15.12 -2.87 18.70
CA LEU A 71 -14.38 -4.07 18.26
C LEU A 71 -13.41 -3.74 17.13
N LYS A 72 -13.78 -2.91 16.16
CA LYS A 72 -12.89 -2.45 15.08
C LYS A 72 -11.65 -1.76 15.64
N GLU A 73 -11.81 -0.83 16.57
CA GLU A 73 -10.68 -0.12 17.21
C GLU A 73 -9.77 -1.10 17.97
N LYS A 74 -10.37 -2.00 18.76
CA LYS A 74 -9.64 -3.04 19.50
C LYS A 74 -8.82 -3.93 18.57
N TYR A 75 -9.40 -4.33 17.45
CA TYR A 75 -8.76 -5.20 16.47
C TYR A 75 -7.63 -4.53 15.71
N ASN A 76 -7.86 -3.31 15.23
CA ASN A 76 -6.80 -2.52 14.60
C ASN A 76 -5.62 -2.29 15.55
N LYS A 77 -5.90 -1.96 16.82
CA LYS A 77 -4.85 -1.81 17.84
C LYS A 77 -4.05 -3.11 18.06
N LYS A 78 -4.73 -4.26 18.12
CA LYS A 78 -4.05 -5.56 18.30
C LYS A 78 -3.13 -5.89 17.12
N ILE A 79 -3.57 -5.63 15.89
CA ILE A 79 -2.73 -5.79 14.70
C ILE A 79 -1.53 -4.83 14.77
N ASP A 80 -1.76 -3.56 15.10
CA ASP A 80 -0.69 -2.57 15.22
C ASP A 80 0.34 -2.96 16.28
N ASP A 81 -0.08 -3.48 17.43
CA ASP A 81 0.82 -3.93 18.50
C ASP A 81 1.73 -5.07 18.01
N ILE A 82 1.18 -6.03 17.23
CA ILE A 82 1.94 -7.13 16.63
C ILE A 82 2.93 -6.58 15.59
N LEU A 83 2.45 -5.75 14.66
CA LEU A 83 3.25 -5.18 13.58
C LEU A 83 4.30 -4.18 14.07
N ASN A 84 4.16 -3.62 15.27
CA ASN A 84 5.15 -2.71 15.87
C ASN A 84 6.12 -3.40 16.84
N SER A 85 5.93 -4.70 17.08
CA SER A 85 6.81 -5.48 17.96
C SER A 85 8.26 -5.45 17.46
N GLN A 86 9.20 -5.33 18.39
CA GLN A 86 10.62 -5.19 18.08
C GLN A 86 11.33 -6.53 18.16
N LEU A 87 12.13 -6.85 17.14
CA LEU A 87 13.03 -7.98 17.19
C LEU A 87 14.21 -7.63 18.09
N THR A 88 14.39 -8.45 19.12
CA THR A 88 15.43 -8.34 20.15
C THR A 88 16.15 -9.68 20.28
N VAL A 89 17.27 -9.68 21.01
CA VAL A 89 17.98 -10.93 21.33
C VAL A 89 17.08 -11.90 22.10
N GLU A 90 16.13 -11.41 22.91
CA GLU A 90 15.32 -12.27 23.76
C GLU A 90 14.20 -13.00 23.01
N ASN A 91 13.79 -12.47 21.86
CA ASN A 91 12.66 -13.00 21.11
C ASN A 91 13.01 -13.46 19.70
N ILE A 92 14.20 -13.20 19.15
CA ILE A 92 14.54 -13.53 17.74
C ILE A 92 14.18 -14.96 17.33
N GLU A 93 14.38 -15.95 18.20
CA GLU A 93 14.09 -17.35 17.88
C GLU A 93 12.61 -17.66 17.73
N THR A 94 11.75 -16.91 18.45
CA THR A 94 10.29 -17.06 18.49
C THR A 94 9.56 -15.87 17.89
N PHE A 95 10.27 -14.88 17.35
CA PHE A 95 9.72 -13.57 16.98
C PHE A 95 8.62 -13.69 15.93
N ALA A 96 8.92 -14.37 14.82
CA ALA A 96 7.95 -14.61 13.76
C ALA A 96 6.88 -15.62 14.17
N ASP A 97 7.24 -16.71 14.87
CA ASP A 97 6.29 -17.75 15.30
C ASP A 97 5.24 -17.20 16.28
N ASN A 98 5.66 -16.33 17.22
CA ASN A 98 4.77 -15.63 18.13
C ASN A 98 3.84 -14.67 17.38
N ALA A 99 4.33 -13.97 16.35
CA ALA A 99 3.50 -13.08 15.54
C ALA A 99 2.47 -13.87 14.72
N LEU A 100 2.87 -14.98 14.09
CA LEU A 100 1.96 -15.88 13.38
C LEU A 100 0.85 -16.38 14.31
N THR A 101 1.23 -16.91 15.48
CA THR A 101 0.27 -17.43 16.45
C THR A 101 -0.71 -16.35 16.91
N GLN A 102 -0.23 -15.13 17.14
CA GLN A 102 -1.08 -14.00 17.54
C GLN A 102 -2.05 -13.56 16.43
N ILE A 103 -1.62 -13.55 15.16
CA ILE A 103 -2.48 -13.22 14.02
C ILE A 103 -3.48 -14.34 13.75
N THR A 104 -3.09 -15.61 13.79
CA THR A 104 -4.01 -16.75 13.63
C THR A 104 -5.08 -16.74 14.72
N SER A 105 -4.69 -16.63 15.99
CA SER A 105 -5.64 -16.51 17.11
C SER A 105 -6.52 -15.26 17.00
N PHE A 106 -6.02 -14.20 16.37
CA PHE A 106 -6.81 -13.00 16.10
C PHE A 106 -7.89 -13.23 15.03
N VAL A 107 -7.55 -13.91 13.92
CA VAL A 107 -8.52 -14.28 12.88
C VAL A 107 -9.62 -15.17 13.45
N ASP A 108 -9.28 -16.13 14.30
CA ASP A 108 -10.25 -17.00 14.99
C ASP A 108 -11.25 -16.19 15.86
N ASP A 109 -10.76 -15.18 16.60
CA ASP A 109 -11.63 -14.31 17.40
C ASP A 109 -12.53 -13.45 16.51
N VAL A 110 -12.00 -12.89 15.43
CA VAL A 110 -12.76 -12.09 14.46
C VAL A 110 -13.89 -12.92 13.84
N LEU A 111 -13.58 -14.13 13.37
CA LEU A 111 -14.56 -15.08 12.85
C LEU A 111 -15.64 -15.40 13.91
N SER A 112 -15.24 -15.66 15.15
CA SER A 112 -16.18 -15.98 16.22
C SER A 112 -17.14 -14.82 16.51
N GLN A 113 -16.65 -13.57 16.51
CA GLN A 113 -17.53 -12.41 16.70
C GLN A 113 -18.45 -12.21 15.49
N TYR A 114 -17.92 -12.32 14.27
CA TYR A 114 -18.72 -12.21 13.05
C TYR A 114 -19.90 -13.19 13.04
N GLN A 115 -19.65 -14.46 13.41
CA GLN A 115 -20.68 -15.49 13.49
C GLN A 115 -21.77 -15.18 14.51
N LYS A 116 -21.41 -14.57 15.66
CA LYS A 116 -22.40 -14.13 16.67
C LYS A 116 -23.33 -13.05 16.14
N TYR A 117 -22.80 -12.04 15.43
CA TYR A 117 -23.62 -10.97 14.83
C TYR A 117 -24.58 -11.49 13.74
N HIS A 118 -24.20 -12.57 13.07
CA HIS A 118 -25.02 -13.17 12.00
C HIS A 118 -25.84 -14.39 12.44
N ASN A 119 -26.00 -14.62 13.75
CA ASN A 119 -26.80 -15.70 14.33
C ASN A 119 -26.49 -17.09 13.74
N ASN A 120 -25.22 -17.37 13.42
CA ASN A 120 -24.78 -18.63 12.81
C ASN A 120 -25.53 -19.02 11.51
N LYS A 121 -26.15 -18.07 10.78
CA LYS A 121 -26.93 -18.37 9.56
C LYS A 121 -26.09 -18.84 8.36
N PHE A 122 -24.75 -18.75 8.43
CA PHE A 122 -23.84 -19.12 7.36
C PHE A 122 -23.26 -20.52 7.56
N ALA A 123 -24.09 -21.56 7.50
CA ALA A 123 -23.64 -22.95 7.65
C ALA A 123 -23.09 -23.59 6.34
N VAL A 124 -23.04 -22.85 5.21
CA VAL A 124 -22.82 -23.44 3.87
C VAL A 124 -21.73 -22.71 3.04
N ILE A 125 -21.03 -21.72 3.61
CA ILE A 125 -20.01 -20.96 2.87
C ILE A 125 -18.63 -21.59 3.09
N ASP A 126 -17.79 -21.57 2.05
CA ASP A 126 -16.36 -21.93 2.13
C ASP A 126 -15.65 -21.15 3.25
N HIS A 127 -14.77 -21.82 3.99
CA HIS A 127 -14.11 -21.26 5.18
C HIS A 127 -13.31 -19.98 4.84
N ALA A 128 -12.61 -19.99 3.69
CA ALA A 128 -11.83 -18.84 3.23
C ALA A 128 -12.71 -17.63 2.88
N GLU A 129 -13.88 -17.87 2.29
CA GLU A 129 -14.83 -16.81 1.97
C GLU A 129 -15.48 -16.21 3.24
N GLN A 130 -15.72 -17.04 4.27
CA GLN A 130 -16.17 -16.56 5.57
C GLN A 130 -15.11 -15.68 6.26
N GLU A 131 -13.84 -16.05 6.18
CA GLU A 131 -12.73 -15.23 6.68
C GLU A 131 -12.71 -13.87 5.99
N ASN A 132 -12.76 -13.84 4.66
CA ASN A 132 -12.76 -12.59 3.90
C ASN A 132 -13.93 -11.68 4.28
N GLN A 133 -15.13 -12.25 4.44
CA GLN A 133 -16.32 -11.51 4.84
C GLN A 133 -16.21 -10.95 6.27
N ALA A 134 -15.69 -11.74 7.20
CA ALA A 134 -15.47 -11.30 8.58
C ALA A 134 -14.44 -10.16 8.65
N LEU A 135 -13.32 -10.29 7.95
CA LEU A 135 -12.29 -9.25 7.88
C LEU A 135 -12.83 -7.95 7.26
N ALA A 136 -13.59 -8.05 6.17
CA ALA A 136 -14.22 -6.90 5.52
C ALA A 136 -15.27 -6.23 6.42
N PHE A 137 -16.08 -7.00 7.15
CA PHE A 137 -17.09 -6.48 8.08
C PHE A 137 -16.47 -5.59 9.17
N PHE A 138 -15.35 -6.04 9.74
CA PHE A 138 -14.61 -5.27 10.74
C PHE A 138 -13.65 -4.21 10.13
N GLY A 139 -13.60 -4.06 8.81
CA GLY A 139 -12.74 -3.07 8.15
C GLY A 139 -11.25 -3.27 8.45
N LEU A 140 -10.82 -4.54 8.53
CA LEU A 140 -9.47 -4.91 8.90
C LEU A 140 -8.52 -4.83 7.70
N PRO A 141 -7.21 -4.60 7.93
CA PRO A 141 -6.21 -4.62 6.86
C PRO A 141 -6.06 -6.01 6.24
N ASP A 142 -5.33 -6.08 5.14
CA ASP A 142 -5.06 -7.31 4.39
C ASP A 142 -4.23 -8.31 5.23
N ILE A 143 -4.93 -9.18 5.98
CA ILE A 143 -4.34 -10.19 6.84
C ILE A 143 -3.51 -11.21 6.06
N PRO A 144 -3.94 -11.72 4.88
CA PRO A 144 -3.09 -12.58 4.06
C PRO A 144 -1.71 -11.97 3.75
N ASN A 145 -1.66 -10.71 3.34
CA ASN A 145 -0.38 -10.02 3.09
C ASN A 145 0.45 -9.83 4.36
N ILE A 146 -0.19 -9.55 5.51
CA ILE A 146 0.49 -9.49 6.81
C ILE A 146 1.11 -10.84 7.18
N LEU A 147 0.35 -11.94 7.04
CA LEU A 147 0.84 -13.29 7.30
C LEU A 147 2.04 -13.63 6.40
N GLN A 148 1.97 -13.29 5.11
CA GLN A 148 3.08 -13.50 4.18
C GLN A 148 4.34 -12.72 4.60
N SER A 149 4.20 -11.46 5.02
CA SER A 149 5.32 -10.66 5.55
C SER A 149 5.97 -11.33 6.78
N ILE A 150 5.15 -11.87 7.70
CA ILE A 150 5.66 -12.58 8.88
C ILE A 150 6.37 -13.87 8.48
N ILE A 151 5.83 -14.63 7.51
CA ILE A 151 6.46 -15.85 6.99
C ILE A 151 7.82 -15.54 6.36
N GLU A 152 7.94 -14.46 5.59
CA GLU A 152 9.22 -14.04 5.02
C GLU A 152 10.26 -13.72 6.12
N VAL A 153 9.85 -13.04 7.20
CA VAL A 153 10.73 -12.79 8.36
C VAL A 153 11.13 -14.10 9.04
N LYS A 154 10.22 -15.07 9.14
CA LYS A 154 10.50 -16.41 9.66
C LYS A 154 11.57 -17.12 8.83
N GLU A 155 11.39 -17.18 7.51
CA GLU A 155 12.33 -17.81 6.59
C GLU A 155 13.72 -17.16 6.67
N LYS A 156 13.77 -15.83 6.77
CA LYS A 156 15.02 -15.08 6.99
C LYS A 156 15.77 -15.56 8.23
N ILE A 157 15.07 -15.78 9.34
CA ILE A 157 15.64 -16.24 10.61
C ILE A 157 16.05 -17.72 10.52
N ASP A 158 15.20 -18.57 9.95
CA ASP A 158 15.44 -20.01 9.86
C ASP A 158 16.63 -20.34 8.92
N ASN A 159 16.80 -19.56 7.84
CA ASN A 159 17.99 -19.64 6.98
C ASN A 159 19.29 -19.33 7.75
N LEU A 160 19.27 -18.34 8.65
CA LEU A 160 20.43 -18.03 9.49
C LEU A 160 20.67 -19.12 10.54
N LYS A 161 19.62 -19.69 11.14
CA LYS A 161 19.76 -20.85 12.04
C LYS A 161 20.41 -22.04 11.33
N ALA A 162 19.99 -22.33 10.09
CA ALA A 162 20.58 -23.38 9.27
C ALA A 162 22.06 -23.12 8.98
N TYR A 163 22.42 -21.86 8.68
CA TYR A 163 23.82 -21.46 8.50
C TYR A 163 24.68 -21.75 9.74
N ILE A 164 24.20 -21.39 10.93
CA ILE A 164 24.91 -21.62 12.21
C ILE A 164 25.19 -23.11 12.43
N GLY A 165 24.24 -23.98 12.05
CA GLY A 165 24.38 -25.43 12.22
C GLY A 165 25.45 -26.09 11.35
N ILE A 166 25.89 -25.43 10.27
CA ILE A 166 26.75 -26.05 9.23
C ILE A 166 28.13 -25.36 9.14
N ASN A 167 28.21 -24.03 9.30
CA ASN A 167 29.32 -23.24 8.73
C ASN A 167 30.15 -22.43 9.74
N ILE A 168 30.68 -23.04 10.81
CA ILE A 168 31.53 -22.28 11.74
C ILE A 168 32.81 -23.03 12.11
N ALA A 169 33.94 -22.36 11.87
CA ALA A 169 35.25 -22.87 12.22
C ALA A 169 35.39 -22.98 13.75
N LYS A 170 35.71 -24.18 14.23
CA LYS A 170 36.10 -24.41 15.61
C LYS A 170 37.59 -24.16 15.76
N ASN A 171 37.96 -23.48 16.83
CA ASN A 171 39.34 -23.27 17.22
C ASN A 171 39.56 -23.87 18.61
N ASN A 172 40.72 -24.49 18.81
CA ASN A 172 41.06 -25.22 20.03
C ASN A 172 41.52 -24.29 21.17
N ILE A 173 41.31 -22.98 21.05
CA ILE A 173 41.66 -21.98 22.05
C ILE A 173 40.44 -21.56 22.87
N VAL A 174 40.66 -21.20 24.14
CA VAL A 174 39.63 -20.53 24.94
C VAL A 174 39.62 -19.05 24.57
N ILE A 175 38.60 -18.62 23.83
CA ILE A 175 38.40 -17.20 23.53
C ILE A 175 37.86 -16.50 24.79
N THR A 176 38.43 -15.36 25.16
CA THR A 176 38.14 -14.58 26.38
C THR A 176 38.18 -15.46 27.65
N PRO A 177 39.37 -15.90 28.09
CA PRO A 177 39.51 -16.74 29.29
C PRO A 177 38.97 -16.05 30.56
N PRO A 178 38.65 -16.82 31.61
CA PRO A 178 38.18 -16.25 32.87
C PRO A 178 39.26 -15.38 33.55
N ASP A 179 38.84 -14.31 34.21
CA ASP A 179 39.73 -13.32 34.85
C ASP A 179 40.63 -13.89 35.97
N ASN A 180 40.19 -14.98 36.60
CA ASN A 180 40.89 -15.73 37.64
C ASN A 180 40.42 -17.18 37.56
N ASN A 181 41.20 -18.14 38.08
CA ASN A 181 40.76 -19.53 38.35
C ASN A 181 39.69 -19.56 39.46
N LYS A 182 38.56 -18.87 39.28
CA LYS A 182 37.35 -19.11 40.05
C LYS A 182 36.88 -20.51 39.70
N LYS A 183 37.42 -21.48 40.42
CA LYS A 183 37.01 -22.88 40.35
C LYS A 183 35.55 -22.95 40.75
N ILE A 184 34.84 -23.89 40.16
CA ILE A 184 33.50 -24.27 40.60
C ILE A 184 33.60 -24.63 42.09
N ASN A 185 32.96 -23.84 42.95
CA ASN A 185 32.90 -24.14 44.38
C ASN A 185 31.92 -25.30 44.57
N ALA A 186 32.33 -26.33 45.32
CA ALA A 186 31.44 -27.42 45.67
C ALA A 186 30.30 -26.90 46.57
N GLY A 187 29.07 -26.98 46.07
CA GLY A 187 27.85 -26.66 46.81
C GLY A 187 27.17 -27.89 47.40
N ASP A 188 25.98 -27.68 47.91
CA ASP A 188 24.99 -28.55 48.56
C ASP A 188 24.43 -29.71 47.69
N GLY A 189 25.04 -29.98 46.52
CA GLY A 189 24.77 -31.19 45.72
C GLY A 189 23.65 -31.06 44.68
N GLN A 190 23.13 -29.86 44.39
CA GLN A 190 22.06 -29.66 43.41
C GLN A 190 22.52 -29.49 41.95
N GLY A 191 23.82 -29.63 41.67
CA GLY A 191 24.40 -29.45 40.33
C GLY A 191 24.79 -28.01 40.02
N ILE A 192 25.22 -27.74 38.78
CA ILE A 192 25.57 -26.40 38.31
C ILE A 192 24.30 -25.71 37.81
N GLU A 193 24.03 -24.50 38.30
CA GLU A 193 22.94 -23.67 37.81
C GLU A 193 23.04 -23.47 36.29
N GLN A 194 21.99 -23.89 35.56
CA GLN A 194 21.90 -23.66 34.13
C GLN A 194 21.47 -22.22 33.87
N LYS A 195 22.36 -21.45 33.26
CA LYS A 195 22.06 -20.07 32.89
C LYS A 195 21.21 -20.02 31.64
N ARG A 196 20.40 -18.96 31.53
CA ARG A 196 19.62 -18.70 30.32
C ARG A 196 20.55 -18.45 29.13
N MET A 197 20.13 -18.90 27.95
CA MET A 197 20.80 -18.62 26.69
C MET A 197 20.10 -17.47 25.98
N PHE A 198 20.90 -16.56 25.43
CA PHE A 198 20.49 -15.44 24.61
C PHE A 198 21.14 -15.62 23.24
N PRO A 199 20.38 -15.81 22.15
CA PRO A 199 20.89 -16.05 20.79
C PRO A 199 21.53 -14.78 20.17
N ARG A 200 22.58 -14.26 20.82
CA ARG A 200 23.30 -13.04 20.40
C ARG A 200 24.02 -13.28 19.09
N PHE A 201 24.53 -14.50 18.85
CA PHE A 201 25.14 -14.82 17.57
C PHE A 201 24.15 -14.76 16.41
N LEU A 202 23.00 -15.42 16.55
CA LEU A 202 21.92 -15.36 15.56
C LEU A 202 21.46 -13.92 15.34
N THR A 203 21.33 -13.14 16.41
CA THR A 203 20.96 -11.72 16.32
C THR A 203 22.01 -10.89 15.59
N LEU A 204 23.30 -11.13 15.84
CA LEU A 204 24.39 -10.45 15.13
C LEU A 204 24.36 -10.78 13.63
N LEU A 205 24.20 -12.06 13.27
CA LEU A 205 24.06 -12.46 11.86
C LEU A 205 22.86 -11.80 11.19
N TYR A 206 21.73 -11.68 11.90
CA TYR A 206 20.55 -10.98 11.41
C TYR A 206 20.84 -9.49 11.15
N ILE A 207 21.46 -8.80 12.11
CA ILE A 207 21.87 -7.40 11.98
C ILE A 207 22.78 -7.23 10.76
N LEU A 208 23.83 -8.05 10.64
CA LEU A 208 24.76 -7.96 9.51
C LEU A 208 24.04 -8.16 8.18
N LYS A 209 23.20 -9.19 8.08
CA LYS A 209 22.54 -9.52 6.81
C LYS A 209 21.50 -8.51 6.39
N TYR A 210 20.68 -8.00 7.32
CA TYR A 210 19.49 -7.21 6.98
C TYR A 210 19.61 -5.72 7.32
N ASP A 211 20.43 -5.34 8.32
CA ASP A 211 20.65 -3.92 8.66
C ASP A 211 21.87 -3.33 7.92
N PHE A 212 22.83 -4.17 7.48
CA PHE A 212 24.07 -3.76 6.83
C PHE A 212 24.33 -4.39 5.44
N ASP A 213 23.48 -5.32 4.99
CA ASP A 213 23.66 -6.07 3.75
C ASP A 213 25.01 -6.81 3.65
N ILE A 214 25.47 -7.37 4.77
CA ILE A 214 26.70 -8.15 4.87
C ILE A 214 26.33 -9.63 5.03
N SER A 215 26.72 -10.46 4.08
CA SER A 215 26.49 -11.89 4.13
C SER A 215 27.30 -12.54 5.25
N PRO A 216 26.78 -13.58 5.95
CA PRO A 216 27.55 -14.32 6.96
C PRO A 216 28.91 -14.86 6.45
N ASN A 217 29.04 -15.14 5.16
CA ASN A 217 30.29 -15.61 4.55
C ASN A 217 31.36 -14.50 4.43
N GLU A 218 30.95 -13.23 4.41
CA GLU A 218 31.85 -12.07 4.35
C GLU A 218 32.36 -11.66 5.73
N ALA A 219 31.76 -12.22 6.79
CA ALA A 219 32.10 -11.95 8.18
C ALA A 219 32.47 -13.26 8.91
N PRO A 220 33.68 -13.81 8.69
CA PRO A 220 34.06 -15.10 9.22
C PRO A 220 34.01 -15.13 10.75
N ALA A 221 33.48 -16.23 11.28
CA ALA A 221 33.33 -16.48 12.70
C ALA A 221 34.19 -17.67 13.14
N ILE A 222 34.79 -17.53 14.31
CA ILE A 222 35.55 -18.59 14.97
C ILE A 222 34.95 -18.82 16.36
N ILE A 223 34.69 -20.09 16.68
CA ILE A 223 34.17 -20.54 17.96
C ILE A 223 35.33 -21.12 18.78
N GLY A 224 35.55 -20.61 19.99
CA GLY A 224 36.54 -21.17 20.91
C GLY A 224 36.01 -22.40 21.66
N ILE A 225 36.77 -22.91 22.62
CA ILE A 225 36.35 -23.99 23.52
C ILE A 225 35.98 -23.53 24.93
N VAL A 226 35.31 -24.40 25.68
CA VAL A 226 35.09 -24.29 27.13
C VAL A 226 35.87 -25.42 27.80
N THR A 227 36.57 -25.11 28.89
CA THR A 227 37.27 -26.11 29.72
C THR A 227 36.45 -26.45 30.97
N PRO A 228 36.62 -27.64 31.58
CA PRO A 228 35.78 -28.09 32.70
C PRO A 228 35.85 -27.23 33.97
N ASP A 229 36.91 -26.43 34.14
CA ASP A 229 37.12 -25.54 35.27
C ASP A 229 36.41 -24.19 35.13
N MET A 230 35.76 -23.94 33.99
CA MET A 230 35.05 -22.70 33.71
C MET A 230 33.63 -22.72 34.27
N VAL A 231 33.22 -21.61 34.89
CA VAL A 231 31.85 -21.41 35.38
C VAL A 231 30.83 -21.31 34.23
N ARG A 232 31.26 -20.81 33.08
CA ARG A 232 30.42 -20.76 31.87
C ARG A 232 30.42 -22.10 31.17
N GLN A 233 29.27 -22.48 30.62
CA GLN A 233 29.04 -23.71 29.87
C GLN A 233 29.08 -23.47 28.35
N THR A 234 29.00 -22.21 27.92
CA THR A 234 29.15 -21.82 26.50
C THR A 234 30.40 -20.97 26.28
N THR A 235 30.99 -21.11 25.08
CA THR A 235 32.22 -20.43 24.68
C THR A 235 31.98 -18.99 24.21
N TYR A 236 33.03 -18.18 24.18
CA TYR A 236 33.03 -16.96 23.37
C TYR A 236 33.38 -17.32 21.92
N MET A 237 32.89 -16.47 21.03
CA MET A 237 33.19 -16.49 19.61
C MET A 237 33.75 -15.14 19.20
N ARG A 238 34.58 -15.16 18.15
CA ARG A 238 35.08 -13.98 17.45
C ARG A 238 34.46 -13.95 16.06
N MET A 239 33.88 -12.82 15.69
CA MET A 239 33.43 -12.56 14.32
C MET A 239 34.16 -11.34 13.78
N GLU A 240 34.85 -11.52 12.67
CA GLU A 240 35.54 -10.45 11.97
C GLU A 240 34.61 -9.87 10.90
N ILE A 241 34.51 -8.54 10.81
CA ILE A 241 33.66 -7.84 9.85
C ILE A 241 34.57 -6.86 9.08
N PRO A 242 35.33 -7.33 8.09
CA PRO A 242 36.38 -6.54 7.44
C PRO A 242 35.85 -5.25 6.80
N VAL A 243 34.68 -5.32 6.15
CA VAL A 243 34.05 -4.18 5.47
C VAL A 243 33.69 -3.02 6.41
N LEU A 244 33.52 -3.29 7.71
CA LEU A 244 33.27 -2.26 8.72
C LEU A 244 34.52 -1.93 9.55
N ASN A 245 35.64 -2.60 9.31
CA ASN A 245 36.84 -2.52 10.15
C ASN A 245 36.51 -2.80 11.64
N ARG A 246 35.69 -3.84 11.87
CA ARG A 246 35.20 -4.22 13.20
C ARG A 246 35.48 -5.69 13.49
N VAL A 247 35.70 -6.00 14.75
CA VAL A 247 35.68 -7.37 15.28
C VAL A 247 34.76 -7.44 16.50
N VAL A 248 33.93 -8.47 16.56
CA VAL A 248 32.95 -8.69 17.62
C VAL A 248 33.31 -9.94 18.41
N TYR A 249 33.35 -9.80 19.74
CA TYR A 249 33.43 -10.91 20.67
C TYR A 249 32.11 -11.03 21.43
N LEU A 250 31.49 -12.20 21.41
CA LEU A 250 30.26 -12.45 22.15
C LEU A 250 30.21 -13.89 22.65
N CYS A 251 29.31 -14.13 23.60
CA CYS A 251 28.97 -15.45 24.13
C CYS A 251 27.45 -15.43 24.31
N ASP A 252 26.74 -16.51 24.03
CA ASP A 252 25.27 -16.53 24.13
C ASP A 252 24.77 -16.72 25.57
N GLU A 253 25.61 -17.19 26.49
CA GLU A 253 25.22 -17.42 27.88
C GLU A 253 24.94 -16.11 28.65
N GLU A 254 23.90 -16.11 29.48
CA GLU A 254 23.55 -15.02 30.39
C GLU A 254 24.71 -14.58 31.31
N GLY A 255 24.73 -13.29 31.64
CA GLY A 255 25.78 -12.67 32.47
C GLY A 255 27.09 -12.39 31.73
N ASN A 256 27.23 -12.84 30.48
CA ASN A 256 28.33 -12.46 29.60
C ASN A 256 28.04 -11.14 28.86
N VAL A 257 29.10 -10.51 28.36
CA VAL A 257 29.03 -9.23 27.64
C VAL A 257 29.63 -9.38 26.26
N SER A 258 29.20 -8.50 25.36
CA SER A 258 29.78 -8.39 24.03
C SER A 258 30.85 -7.31 24.01
N TYR A 259 31.90 -7.52 23.23
CA TYR A 259 32.89 -6.50 22.92
C TYR A 259 32.91 -6.25 21.42
N ILE A 260 33.02 -4.98 21.03
CA ILE A 260 33.29 -4.59 19.64
C ILE A 260 34.57 -3.77 19.66
N PHE A 261 35.53 -4.11 18.79
CA PHE A 261 36.76 -3.35 18.61
C PHE A 261 36.90 -2.85 17.18
N ASP A 262 37.59 -1.72 17.04
CA ASP A 262 38.06 -1.18 15.77
C ASP A 262 39.41 -1.83 15.43
N VAL A 263 39.47 -2.54 14.30
CA VAL A 263 40.63 -3.37 13.94
C VAL A 263 41.84 -2.49 13.60
N ALA A 264 41.66 -1.37 12.91
CA ALA A 264 42.78 -0.46 12.62
C ALA A 264 43.37 0.12 13.91
N LYS A 265 42.54 0.48 14.89
CA LYS A 265 43.05 0.97 16.19
C LYS A 265 43.75 -0.10 17.01
N ILE A 266 43.38 -1.37 16.84
CA ILE A 266 44.13 -2.49 17.43
C ILE A 266 45.53 -2.56 16.80
N GLU A 267 45.61 -2.48 15.48
CA GLU A 267 46.88 -2.53 14.73
C GLU A 267 47.79 -1.33 15.07
N GLU A 268 47.22 -0.14 15.29
CA GLU A 268 47.96 1.04 15.77
C GLU A 268 48.65 0.81 17.13
N GLN A 269 48.14 -0.12 17.95
CA GLN A 269 48.77 -0.52 19.21
C GLN A 269 49.74 -1.70 19.05
N ASN A 270 50.05 -2.10 17.81
CA ASN A 270 50.86 -3.28 17.47
C ASN A 270 50.31 -4.58 18.10
N LEU A 271 48.99 -4.69 18.23
CA LEU A 271 48.31 -5.87 18.72
C LEU A 271 47.66 -6.66 17.57
N THR A 272 47.54 -7.96 17.75
CA THR A 272 46.86 -8.86 16.82
C THR A 272 45.55 -9.38 17.41
N LEU A 273 44.61 -9.81 16.56
CA LEU A 273 43.36 -10.42 17.03
C LEU A 273 43.60 -11.70 17.85
N ASN A 274 44.62 -12.48 17.51
CA ASN A 274 44.98 -13.70 18.23
C ASN A 274 45.47 -13.41 19.67
N GLU A 275 46.13 -12.27 19.88
CA GLU A 275 46.48 -11.82 21.24
C GLU A 275 45.24 -11.38 22.02
N ILE A 276 44.29 -10.68 21.36
CA ILE A 276 43.03 -10.26 21.99
C ILE A 276 42.12 -11.44 22.32
N ASP A 277 42.20 -12.54 21.56
CA ASP A 277 41.43 -13.76 21.84
C ASP A 277 41.72 -14.31 23.22
N ILE A 278 42.98 -14.27 23.66
CA ILE A 278 43.39 -14.78 24.97
C ILE A 278 43.31 -13.74 26.09
N TYR A 279 42.80 -12.53 25.81
CA TYR A 279 42.58 -11.53 26.85
C TYR A 279 41.36 -11.86 27.69
N THR A 280 41.52 -11.78 29.01
CA THR A 280 40.41 -11.85 29.96
C THR A 280 39.48 -10.64 29.83
N LYS A 281 38.31 -10.66 30.49
CA LYS A 281 37.38 -9.52 30.48
C LYS A 281 38.03 -8.28 31.09
N ILE A 282 38.80 -8.44 32.18
CA ILE A 282 39.56 -7.36 32.82
C ILE A 282 40.57 -6.76 31.85
N GLN A 283 41.33 -7.59 31.14
CA GLN A 283 42.33 -7.13 30.16
C GLN A 283 41.66 -6.38 29.00
N LYS A 284 40.55 -6.88 28.46
CA LYS A 284 39.75 -6.18 27.44
C LYS A 284 39.22 -4.82 27.92
N ASN A 285 38.69 -4.77 29.15
CA ASN A 285 38.22 -3.50 29.74
C ASN A 285 39.37 -2.51 29.93
N LEU A 286 40.55 -2.99 30.34
CA LEU A 286 41.75 -2.17 30.51
C LEU A 286 42.26 -1.62 29.17
N LEU A 287 42.21 -2.43 28.11
CA LEU A 287 42.53 -1.98 26.75
C LEU A 287 41.58 -0.85 26.31
N ILE A 288 40.27 -1.04 26.52
CA ILE A 288 39.25 -0.04 26.18
C ILE A 288 39.46 1.27 26.97
N SER A 289 39.77 1.19 28.27
CA SER A 289 39.94 2.38 29.10
C SER A 289 41.21 3.16 28.78
N ARG A 290 42.28 2.48 28.34
CA ARG A 290 43.56 3.10 27.99
C ARG A 290 43.56 3.75 26.61
N HIS A 291 42.77 3.24 25.68
CA HIS A 291 42.76 3.69 24.29
C HIS A 291 41.33 4.07 23.86
N PRO A 292 40.92 5.34 24.07
CA PRO A 292 39.57 5.79 23.74
C PRO A 292 39.15 5.47 22.29
N GLY A 293 38.00 4.80 22.18
CA GLY A 293 37.42 4.40 20.91
C GLY A 293 38.12 3.23 20.21
N ILE A 294 39.06 2.52 20.86
CA ILE A 294 39.59 1.24 20.36
C ILE A 294 38.52 0.14 20.37
N GLY A 295 37.58 0.23 21.31
CA GLY A 295 36.52 -0.73 21.47
C GLY A 295 35.51 -0.32 22.54
N ILE A 296 34.48 -1.14 22.69
CA ILE A 296 33.36 -0.88 23.59
C ILE A 296 32.81 -2.17 24.17
N ARG A 297 32.33 -2.07 25.41
CA ARG A 297 31.74 -3.17 26.19
C ARG A 297 30.22 -3.01 26.24
N ILE A 298 29.48 -4.00 25.75
CA ILE A 298 28.02 -3.96 25.64
C ILE A 298 27.41 -5.06 26.52
N LYS A 299 26.58 -4.65 27.49
CA LYS A 299 25.83 -5.56 28.37
C LYS A 299 24.57 -6.08 27.67
N GLN A 300 24.18 -7.33 27.97
CA GLN A 300 22.88 -7.85 27.55
C GLN A 300 21.75 -7.09 28.24
N THR A 301 20.91 -6.45 27.42
CA THR A 301 19.68 -5.75 27.80
C THR A 301 18.72 -5.82 26.61
N ASN A 302 17.46 -5.39 26.76
CA ASN A 302 16.50 -5.30 25.67
C ASN A 302 16.95 -4.36 24.52
N ILE A 303 17.84 -3.39 24.78
CA ILE A 303 18.42 -2.49 23.77
C ILE A 303 19.75 -3.01 23.18
N TRP A 304 20.15 -4.25 23.47
CA TRP A 304 21.43 -4.81 23.00
C TRP A 304 21.57 -4.72 21.48
N ARG A 305 20.53 -5.06 20.72
CA ARG A 305 20.53 -4.97 19.25
C ARG A 305 20.89 -3.56 18.79
N ASN A 306 20.22 -2.54 19.32
CA ASN A 306 20.47 -1.14 18.98
C ASN A 306 21.91 -0.70 19.29
N ASN A 307 22.44 -1.14 20.44
CA ASN A 307 23.81 -0.82 20.84
C ASN A 307 24.85 -1.49 19.92
N ILE A 308 24.63 -2.74 19.51
CA ILE A 308 25.47 -3.43 18.53
C ILE A 308 25.41 -2.73 17.18
N THR A 309 24.21 -2.46 16.64
CA THR A 309 24.03 -1.74 15.37
C THR A 309 24.71 -0.37 15.39
N SER A 310 24.60 0.37 16.50
CA SER A 310 25.24 1.68 16.65
C SER A 310 26.77 1.58 16.67
N ALA A 311 27.32 0.62 17.43
CA ALA A 311 28.78 0.41 17.52
C ALA A 311 29.42 -0.13 16.22
N LEU A 312 28.63 -0.82 15.38
CA LEU A 312 29.04 -1.25 14.05
C LEU A 312 29.02 -0.11 13.03
N ARG A 313 28.06 0.83 13.15
CA ARG A 313 27.84 1.92 12.18
C ARG A 313 28.62 3.19 12.48
N GLU A 314 28.66 3.59 13.74
CA GLU A 314 29.24 4.86 14.19
C GLU A 314 30.70 4.66 14.65
N PRO A 315 31.51 5.74 14.72
CA PRO A 315 32.77 5.71 15.45
C PRO A 315 32.56 5.28 16.91
N ILE A 316 33.38 4.35 17.39
CA ILE A 316 33.18 3.72 18.70
C ILE A 316 33.32 4.77 19.81
N SER A 317 32.22 5.02 20.54
CA SER A 317 32.20 5.90 21.72
C SER A 317 31.08 5.52 22.68
N GLU A 318 31.24 5.77 23.99
CA GLU A 318 30.14 5.56 24.95
C GLU A 318 28.92 6.45 24.63
N ALA A 319 29.13 7.62 24.05
CA ALA A 319 28.06 8.53 23.61
C ALA A 319 27.25 8.01 22.40
N SER A 320 27.79 7.06 21.63
CA SER A 320 27.04 6.37 20.56
C SER A 320 26.10 5.28 21.10
N LEU A 321 26.34 4.78 22.32
CA LEU A 321 25.36 3.98 23.03
C LEU A 321 24.26 4.94 23.53
N LEU A 322 23.01 4.48 23.58
CA LEU A 322 21.83 5.23 24.09
C LEU A 322 21.06 6.12 23.09
N LYS A 323 21.36 6.10 21.79
CA LYS A 323 20.37 6.60 20.82
C LYS A 323 19.23 5.58 20.71
N ASN A 324 18.11 5.84 21.39
CA ASN A 324 16.82 5.20 21.13
C ASN A 324 16.33 5.61 19.74
N ALA A 325 17.02 5.19 18.68
CA ALA A 325 16.41 5.15 17.37
C ALA A 325 15.27 4.15 17.47
N ARG A 326 14.03 4.61 17.29
CA ARG A 326 12.89 3.71 17.08
C ARG A 326 13.24 2.83 15.89
N GLN A 327 13.55 1.57 16.16
CA GLN A 327 13.72 0.58 15.12
C GLN A 327 12.35 0.28 14.53
N ILE A 328 12.29 0.22 13.20
CA ILE A 328 11.08 -0.17 12.49
C ILE A 328 11.00 -1.69 12.66
N SER A 329 9.83 -2.20 13.07
CA SER A 329 9.62 -3.64 13.19
C SER A 329 9.90 -4.34 11.86
N GLU A 330 10.43 -5.56 11.90
CA GLU A 330 10.71 -6.35 10.69
C GLU A 330 9.45 -6.69 9.89
N PHE A 331 8.28 -6.68 10.54
CA PHE A 331 7.00 -6.89 9.89
C PHE A 331 6.51 -5.66 9.12
N ARG A 332 7.05 -4.48 9.46
CA ARG A 332 6.82 -3.25 8.70
C ARG A 332 7.94 -3.09 7.67
N ARG A 333 7.58 -3.09 6.39
CA ARG A 333 8.51 -2.86 5.28
C ARG A 333 9.37 -1.60 5.52
N GLY A 334 10.66 -1.71 5.24
CA GLY A 334 11.67 -0.71 5.60
C GLY A 334 11.45 0.65 4.92
N LYS A 335 12.07 1.70 5.47
CA LYS A 335 12.07 3.06 4.89
C LYS A 335 12.56 3.00 3.43
N GLY A 336 11.63 3.19 2.48
CA GLY A 336 11.89 3.19 1.04
C GLY A 336 11.11 2.13 0.25
N GLU A 337 10.59 1.11 0.93
CA GLU A 337 9.60 0.21 0.36
C GLU A 337 8.22 0.84 0.51
N PHE A 338 7.63 1.22 -0.63
CA PHE A 338 6.30 1.79 -0.67
C PHE A 338 5.27 0.67 -0.72
N LEU A 339 4.18 0.87 0.01
CA LEU A 339 3.02 -0.04 0.04
C LEU A 339 2.54 -0.41 -1.37
N SER A 340 1.90 -1.58 -1.55
CA SER A 340 1.04 -1.82 -2.71
C SER A 340 -0.09 -0.79 -2.75
N PHE A 341 -0.84 -0.67 -3.85
CA PHE A 341 -1.91 0.33 -3.89
C PHE A 341 -3.02 -0.03 -2.89
N GLU A 342 -3.32 -1.33 -2.78
CA GLU A 342 -4.34 -1.89 -1.91
C GLU A 342 -3.99 -1.65 -0.44
N GLU A 343 -2.76 -1.99 -0.02
CA GLU A 343 -2.26 -1.74 1.34
C GLU A 343 -2.24 -0.23 1.66
N PHE A 344 -1.77 0.57 0.69
CA PHE A 344 -1.74 2.03 0.80
C PHE A 344 -3.13 2.64 0.98
N GLN A 345 -4.10 2.18 0.20
CA GLN A 345 -5.47 2.67 0.26
C GLN A 345 -6.15 2.27 1.57
N CYS A 346 -5.97 1.03 2.03
CA CYS A 346 -6.50 0.57 3.32
C CYS A 346 -5.95 1.40 4.50
N GLU A 347 -4.65 1.66 4.56
CA GLU A 347 -4.05 2.49 5.61
C GLU A 347 -4.56 3.95 5.55
N VAL A 348 -4.71 4.49 4.35
CA VAL A 348 -5.24 5.85 4.19
C VAL A 348 -6.70 5.93 4.63
N ILE A 349 -7.52 4.93 4.29
CA ILE A 349 -8.93 4.86 4.68
C ILE A 349 -9.06 4.77 6.21
N SER A 350 -8.28 3.91 6.86
CA SER A 350 -8.39 3.69 8.31
C SER A 350 -8.02 4.91 9.15
N LEU A 351 -7.10 5.75 8.66
CA LEU A 351 -6.64 6.94 9.38
C LEU A 351 -7.41 8.22 9.05
N TYR A 352 -8.20 8.20 7.99
CA TYR A 352 -8.85 9.41 7.50
C TYR A 352 -10.12 9.75 8.30
N SER A 353 -10.08 10.88 9.00
CA SER A 353 -11.15 11.39 9.87
C SER A 353 -12.31 12.09 9.15
N GLY A 354 -12.38 11.99 7.82
CA GLY A 354 -13.49 12.55 7.04
C GLY A 354 -13.30 13.99 6.56
N GLU A 355 -12.12 14.61 6.72
CA GLU A 355 -11.81 15.98 6.27
C GLU A 355 -12.24 16.27 4.82
N LYS A 356 -12.75 17.46 4.51
CA LYS A 356 -13.26 17.75 3.14
C LYS A 356 -12.17 17.71 2.05
N ASP A 357 -10.92 18.02 2.39
CA ASP A 357 -9.78 18.06 1.46
C ASP A 357 -8.79 16.92 1.77
N VAL A 358 -9.04 15.77 1.15
CA VAL A 358 -8.23 14.56 1.30
C VAL A 358 -6.75 14.81 1.01
N ARG A 359 -6.44 15.62 -0.01
CA ARG A 359 -5.06 15.85 -0.44
C ARG A 359 -4.29 16.65 0.61
N LYS A 360 -4.93 17.68 1.17
CA LYS A 360 -4.31 18.51 2.21
C LYS A 360 -4.06 17.71 3.48
N TRP A 361 -5.06 16.96 3.93
CA TRP A 361 -4.94 16.03 5.06
C TRP A 361 -3.78 15.04 4.83
N TYR A 362 -3.78 14.38 3.67
CA TYR A 362 -2.76 13.40 3.31
C TYR A 362 -1.34 13.97 3.37
N CYS A 363 -1.12 15.19 2.85
CA CYS A 363 0.20 15.82 2.90
C CYS A 363 0.70 16.10 4.33
N GLN A 364 -0.20 16.29 5.29
CA GLN A 364 0.14 16.47 6.70
C GLN A 364 0.42 15.11 7.34
N GLU A 365 -0.48 14.15 7.15
CA GLU A 365 -0.41 12.84 7.80
C GLU A 365 0.77 12.01 7.28
N ARG A 366 1.09 12.10 5.98
CA ARG A 366 2.26 11.45 5.35
C ARG A 366 3.59 11.70 6.09
N ARG A 367 3.72 12.82 6.81
CA ARG A 367 4.94 13.11 7.59
C ARG A 367 5.18 12.10 8.72
N ASN A 368 4.11 11.45 9.18
CA ASN A 368 4.13 10.41 10.20
C ASN A 368 4.29 9.00 9.60
N HIS A 369 4.06 8.84 8.29
CA HIS A 369 4.05 7.56 7.58
C HIS A 369 5.17 7.51 6.53
N PRO A 370 6.38 7.06 6.89
CA PRO A 370 7.55 7.12 6.01
C PRO A 370 7.46 6.20 4.77
N ASN A 371 6.54 5.23 4.78
CA ASN A 371 6.17 4.33 3.68
C ASN A 371 5.13 4.94 2.72
N TRP A 372 4.53 6.10 3.04
CA TRP A 372 3.56 6.76 2.18
C TRP A 372 4.20 7.63 1.09
N GLN A 373 3.70 7.44 -0.12
CA GLN A 373 4.21 8.12 -1.31
C GLN A 373 3.99 9.64 -1.27
N ALA A 374 4.99 10.43 -1.68
CA ALA A 374 4.80 11.88 -1.82
C ALA A 374 3.81 12.21 -2.95
N ASN A 375 3.81 11.38 -3.99
CA ASN A 375 2.98 11.53 -5.19
C ASN A 375 2.29 10.18 -5.51
N PRO A 376 1.32 9.75 -4.70
CA PRO A 376 0.70 8.44 -4.85
C PRO A 376 0.00 8.28 -6.21
N TYR A 377 -0.62 9.34 -6.72
CA TYR A 377 -1.22 9.39 -8.06
C TYR A 377 -0.26 9.08 -9.22
N ARG A 378 1.06 9.26 -9.04
CA ARG A 378 2.05 8.87 -10.06
C ARG A 378 2.50 7.43 -9.88
N LYS A 379 2.67 6.98 -8.63
CA LYS A 379 3.16 5.63 -8.31
C LYS A 379 2.12 4.56 -8.63
N TYR A 380 0.86 4.84 -8.32
CA TYR A 380 -0.23 3.87 -8.38
C TYR A 380 -1.17 4.10 -9.57
N LYS A 381 -0.76 4.95 -10.53
CA LYS A 381 -1.56 5.32 -11.70
C LYS A 381 -2.15 4.10 -12.43
N ASP A 382 -1.33 3.08 -12.64
CA ASP A 382 -1.72 1.85 -13.35
C ASP A 382 -1.97 0.68 -12.38
N LYS A 383 -2.14 0.99 -11.09
CA LYS A 383 -2.31 0.04 -9.99
C LYS A 383 -3.59 0.28 -9.18
N GLY A 384 -4.60 0.93 -9.77
CA GLY A 384 -5.89 1.18 -9.11
C GLY A 384 -6.12 2.61 -8.62
N TRP A 385 -5.17 3.53 -8.81
CA TRP A 385 -5.40 4.93 -8.46
C TRP A 385 -6.45 5.58 -9.37
N GLU A 386 -7.62 5.90 -8.81
CA GLU A 386 -8.71 6.57 -9.52
C GLU A 386 -8.80 8.06 -9.21
N GLY A 387 -8.46 8.45 -7.99
CA GLY A 387 -8.59 9.83 -7.53
C GLY A 387 -8.38 9.98 -6.03
N TRP A 388 -8.30 11.24 -5.58
CA TRP A 388 -8.12 11.55 -4.15
C TRP A 388 -9.36 11.19 -3.32
N SER A 389 -10.56 11.21 -3.91
CA SER A 389 -11.78 10.85 -3.20
C SER A 389 -11.87 9.34 -3.01
N GLU A 390 -11.60 8.57 -4.06
CA GLU A 390 -11.59 7.11 -4.03
C GLU A 390 -10.49 6.55 -3.12
N LEU A 391 -9.37 7.27 -2.99
CA LEU A 391 -8.31 6.90 -2.05
C LEU A 391 -8.81 6.73 -0.61
N VAL A 392 -9.82 7.50 -0.19
CA VAL A 392 -10.40 7.43 1.16
C VAL A 392 -11.79 6.78 1.17
N GLY A 393 -12.10 5.95 0.16
CA GLY A 393 -13.39 5.27 0.05
C GLY A 393 -14.58 6.19 -0.16
N LYS A 394 -14.36 7.48 -0.49
CA LYS A 394 -15.43 8.41 -0.86
C LYS A 394 -15.70 8.27 -2.36
N GLU A 395 -16.97 8.14 -2.72
CA GLU A 395 -17.38 8.29 -4.11
C GLU A 395 -16.93 9.66 -4.63
N ASN A 396 -16.25 9.61 -5.77
CA ASN A 396 -15.78 10.81 -6.41
C ASN A 396 -16.95 11.51 -7.07
N ARG A 397 -17.42 12.57 -6.41
CA ARG A 397 -18.50 13.44 -6.90
C ARG A 397 -18.17 14.10 -8.25
N LEU A 398 -16.94 13.99 -8.75
CA LEU A 398 -16.50 14.45 -10.07
C LEU A 398 -16.49 13.35 -11.14
N LYS A 399 -16.60 12.07 -10.76
CA LYS A 399 -16.73 10.94 -11.69
C LYS A 399 -18.18 10.90 -12.16
N LYS A 400 -18.46 11.65 -13.24
CA LYS A 400 -19.71 11.47 -13.99
C LYS A 400 -19.58 10.20 -14.80
N ASP A 401 -20.39 9.20 -14.50
CA ASP A 401 -20.56 8.04 -15.38
C ASP A 401 -21.22 8.51 -16.67
N PHE A 402 -20.36 8.82 -17.64
CA PHE A 402 -20.82 9.13 -18.98
C PHE A 402 -21.26 7.85 -19.67
N LEU A 403 -22.34 7.94 -20.46
CA LEU A 403 -22.80 6.86 -21.31
C LEU A 403 -21.68 6.29 -22.18
N THR A 404 -21.80 5.03 -22.59
CA THR A 404 -20.95 4.52 -23.67
C THR A 404 -21.20 5.32 -24.95
N TYR A 405 -20.26 5.32 -25.90
CA TYR A 405 -20.45 6.02 -27.16
C TYR A 405 -21.68 5.52 -27.92
N THR A 406 -21.93 4.20 -27.88
CA THR A 406 -23.08 3.54 -28.51
C THR A 406 -24.41 3.98 -27.90
N ASP A 407 -24.48 4.04 -26.57
CA ASP A 407 -25.70 4.46 -25.86
C ASP A 407 -25.96 5.96 -26.06
N LEU A 408 -24.91 6.78 -25.95
CA LEU A 408 -25.01 8.21 -26.24
C LEU A 408 -25.50 8.46 -27.66
N LYS A 409 -24.96 7.74 -28.65
CA LYS A 409 -25.38 7.84 -30.05
C LYS A 409 -26.85 7.46 -30.22
N THR A 410 -27.32 6.44 -29.49
CA THR A 410 -28.72 5.99 -29.52
C THR A 410 -29.66 7.05 -28.94
N GLU A 411 -29.33 7.60 -27.77
CA GLU A 411 -30.15 8.64 -27.13
C GLU A 411 -30.16 9.95 -27.93
N VAL A 412 -28.99 10.40 -28.40
CA VAL A 412 -28.91 11.61 -29.22
C VAL A 412 -29.71 11.44 -30.50
N LYS A 413 -29.65 10.27 -31.15
CA LYS A 413 -30.45 9.98 -32.34
C LYS A 413 -31.95 10.07 -32.05
N ALA A 414 -32.41 9.58 -30.91
CA ALA A 414 -33.82 9.64 -30.52
C ALA A 414 -34.31 11.09 -30.27
N LEU A 415 -33.44 11.96 -29.74
CA LEU A 415 -33.81 13.31 -29.33
C LEU A 415 -33.53 14.39 -30.39
N TYR A 416 -32.66 14.12 -31.35
CA TYR A 416 -32.25 15.12 -32.34
C TYR A 416 -33.38 15.45 -33.33
N PRO A 417 -33.81 16.73 -33.46
CA PRO A 417 -34.96 17.12 -34.27
C PRO A 417 -34.71 17.10 -35.80
N GLY A 418 -33.57 16.56 -36.25
CA GLY A 418 -33.20 16.46 -37.67
C GLY A 418 -32.76 17.77 -38.34
N LYS A 419 -33.06 18.93 -37.74
CA LYS A 419 -32.79 20.27 -38.29
C LYS A 419 -31.65 20.98 -37.57
N GLY A 420 -30.85 21.76 -38.32
CA GLY A 420 -29.74 22.57 -37.79
C GLY A 420 -28.42 21.82 -37.63
N GLN A 421 -27.42 22.48 -37.03
CA GLN A 421 -26.11 21.86 -36.74
C GLN A 421 -26.17 21.01 -35.47
N VAL A 422 -25.52 19.83 -35.49
CA VAL A 422 -25.57 18.85 -34.38
C VAL A 422 -24.90 19.40 -33.12
N LYS A 423 -23.73 20.03 -33.25
CA LYS A 423 -22.94 20.52 -32.10
C LYS A 423 -23.67 21.60 -31.27
N PRO A 424 -24.22 22.69 -31.86
CA PRO A 424 -24.97 23.68 -31.09
C PRO A 424 -26.21 23.10 -30.40
N TRP A 425 -26.95 22.21 -31.07
CA TRP A 425 -28.09 21.53 -30.46
C TRP A 425 -27.66 20.65 -29.29
N TYR A 426 -26.61 19.83 -29.48
CA TYR A 426 -26.09 18.93 -28.45
C TYR A 426 -25.66 19.70 -27.20
N ASN A 427 -24.95 20.83 -27.37
CA ASN A 427 -24.50 21.66 -26.25
C ASN A 427 -25.66 22.27 -25.44
N SER A 428 -26.82 22.49 -26.07
CA SER A 428 -28.02 22.95 -25.39
C SER A 428 -28.74 21.80 -24.68
N GLU A 429 -28.86 20.65 -25.34
CA GLU A 429 -29.61 19.51 -24.81
C GLU A 429 -28.85 18.77 -23.70
N GLN A 430 -27.53 18.62 -23.84
CA GLN A 430 -26.65 17.98 -22.86
C GLN A 430 -26.79 18.55 -21.45
N LYS A 431 -27.15 19.83 -21.29
CA LYS A 431 -27.37 20.44 -19.98
C LYS A 431 -28.50 19.81 -19.18
N LYS A 432 -29.43 19.12 -19.86
CA LYS A 432 -30.55 18.38 -19.26
C LYS A 432 -30.21 16.92 -18.95
N HIS A 433 -29.07 16.41 -19.45
CA HIS A 433 -28.64 15.02 -19.30
C HIS A 433 -27.32 14.97 -18.53
N SER A 434 -27.40 14.64 -17.23
CA SER A 434 -26.25 14.65 -16.31
C SER A 434 -25.13 13.68 -16.73
N ASN A 435 -25.49 12.60 -17.43
CA ASN A 435 -24.66 11.52 -17.97
C ASN A 435 -24.15 11.75 -19.40
N TRP A 436 -24.46 12.90 -20.02
CA TRP A 436 -23.90 13.28 -21.33
C TRP A 436 -22.63 14.11 -21.14
N PRO A 437 -21.52 13.77 -21.81
CA PRO A 437 -20.29 14.53 -21.71
C PRO A 437 -20.41 15.90 -22.38
N SER A 438 -19.83 16.93 -21.75
CA SER A 438 -19.81 18.29 -22.30
C SER A 438 -18.89 18.45 -23.52
N ALA A 439 -17.93 17.53 -23.67
CA ALA A 439 -16.99 17.48 -24.79
C ALA A 439 -16.84 16.03 -25.29
N PRO A 440 -17.88 15.47 -25.93
CA PRO A 440 -17.89 14.06 -26.36
C PRO A 440 -16.74 13.72 -27.33
N GLU A 441 -16.28 14.69 -28.13
CA GLU A 441 -15.13 14.53 -29.02
C GLU A 441 -13.81 14.23 -28.30
N LYS A 442 -13.71 14.64 -27.02
CA LYS A 442 -12.56 14.30 -26.16
C LYS A 442 -12.81 13.00 -25.42
N THR A 443 -14.03 12.81 -24.90
CA THR A 443 -14.42 11.61 -24.14
C THR A 443 -14.32 10.34 -24.98
N TYR A 444 -14.67 10.39 -26.26
CA TYR A 444 -14.71 9.22 -27.15
C TYR A 444 -13.66 9.25 -28.26
N LYS A 445 -12.60 10.06 -28.13
CA LYS A 445 -11.57 10.26 -29.18
C LYS A 445 -10.99 8.94 -29.74
N ASN A 446 -10.81 7.94 -28.88
CA ASN A 446 -10.29 6.61 -29.23
C ASN A 446 -11.37 5.51 -29.15
N LYS A 447 -12.65 5.90 -29.12
CA LYS A 447 -13.84 5.03 -28.99
C LYS A 447 -14.81 5.33 -30.14
N ASP A 448 -14.32 5.24 -31.38
CA ASP A 448 -15.09 5.39 -32.62
C ASP A 448 -15.73 6.77 -32.87
N TRP A 449 -15.17 7.83 -32.28
CA TRP A 449 -15.59 9.19 -32.59
C TRP A 449 -15.14 9.63 -34.00
N ASN A 450 -16.08 9.71 -34.93
CA ASN A 450 -15.83 10.06 -36.32
C ASN A 450 -16.33 11.46 -36.73
N GLY A 451 -16.86 12.22 -35.77
CA GLY A 451 -17.31 13.59 -35.95
C GLY A 451 -18.79 13.79 -35.61
N TRP A 452 -19.16 15.05 -35.40
CA TRP A 452 -20.51 15.46 -35.02
C TRP A 452 -21.64 14.95 -35.92
N PRO A 453 -21.49 14.87 -37.26
CA PRO A 453 -22.55 14.33 -38.12
C PRO A 453 -22.86 12.85 -37.82
N GLU A 454 -21.86 12.05 -37.50
CA GLU A 454 -22.02 10.60 -37.30
C GLU A 454 -22.79 10.25 -36.03
N LEU A 455 -22.81 11.16 -35.06
CA LEU A 455 -23.58 11.03 -33.82
C LEU A 455 -25.09 10.95 -34.06
N VAL A 456 -25.55 11.44 -35.20
CA VAL A 456 -26.96 11.43 -35.64
C VAL A 456 -27.11 10.70 -36.99
N ASN A 457 -26.13 9.85 -37.37
CA ASN A 457 -26.06 9.15 -38.65
C ASN A 457 -26.16 10.07 -39.89
N LYS A 458 -25.71 11.32 -39.80
CA LYS A 458 -25.48 12.16 -40.98
C LYS A 458 -24.08 11.88 -41.53
N GLU A 459 -23.95 11.72 -42.84
CA GLU A 459 -22.65 11.55 -43.48
C GLU A 459 -21.73 12.74 -43.17
N ASN A 460 -20.50 12.44 -42.76
CA ASN A 460 -19.48 13.45 -42.55
C ASN A 460 -18.93 13.91 -43.91
N SER A 461 -19.43 15.05 -44.41
CA SER A 461 -19.02 15.62 -45.69
C SER A 461 -17.52 15.92 -45.81
N LEU A 462 -16.79 15.99 -44.70
CA LEU A 462 -15.33 16.21 -44.66
C LEU A 462 -14.52 14.91 -44.82
N LYS A 463 -15.13 13.73 -44.59
CA LYS A 463 -14.51 12.41 -44.78
C LYS A 463 -15.08 11.68 -46.01
N LYS A 464 -15.59 12.41 -46.99
CA LYS A 464 -16.15 11.81 -48.21
C LYS A 464 -15.02 11.17 -49.04
N GLU A 465 -15.05 9.86 -49.18
CA GLU A 465 -14.15 9.15 -50.09
C GLU A 465 -14.57 9.46 -51.53
N PHE A 466 -13.65 10.07 -52.28
CA PHE A 466 -13.81 10.32 -53.70
C PHE A 466 -13.04 9.26 -54.47
N LEU A 467 -13.50 8.93 -55.66
CA LEU A 467 -12.80 8.03 -56.57
C LEU A 467 -11.35 8.48 -56.81
N THR A 468 -10.50 7.52 -57.20
CA THR A 468 -9.21 7.87 -57.81
C THR A 468 -9.47 8.63 -59.11
N PHE A 469 -8.48 9.40 -59.60
CA PHE A 469 -8.67 10.13 -60.85
C PHE A 469 -8.92 9.19 -62.04
N GLU A 470 -8.25 8.04 -62.07
CA GLU A 470 -8.37 7.03 -63.11
C GLU A 470 -9.76 6.38 -63.12
N ASP A 471 -10.27 5.96 -61.96
CA ASP A 471 -11.63 5.39 -61.85
C ASP A 471 -12.70 6.44 -62.18
N PHE A 472 -12.52 7.67 -61.70
CA PHE A 472 -13.39 8.81 -62.00
C PHE A 472 -13.44 9.10 -63.51
N GLN A 473 -12.29 9.09 -64.18
CA GLN A 473 -12.20 9.30 -65.63
C GLN A 473 -12.87 8.15 -66.40
N ASN A 474 -12.65 6.90 -65.98
CA ASN A 474 -13.29 5.73 -66.59
C ASN A 474 -14.81 5.75 -66.45
N GLU A 475 -15.35 6.09 -65.28
CA GLU A 475 -16.79 6.21 -65.08
C GLU A 475 -17.40 7.31 -65.96
N ILE A 476 -16.76 8.49 -66.02
CA ILE A 476 -17.23 9.58 -66.88
C ILE A 476 -17.20 9.18 -68.35
N LYS A 477 -16.13 8.52 -68.80
CA LYS A 477 -16.00 8.05 -70.19
C LYS A 477 -17.10 7.06 -70.58
N ASN A 478 -17.53 6.21 -69.64
CA ASN A 478 -18.58 5.22 -69.88
C ASN A 478 -19.99 5.80 -69.85
N LEU A 479 -20.22 6.85 -69.04
CA LEU A 479 -21.55 7.41 -68.81
C LEU A 479 -21.87 8.62 -69.69
N TYR A 480 -20.86 9.35 -70.17
CA TYR A 480 -21.09 10.56 -70.94
C TYR A 480 -21.60 10.22 -72.36
N PRO A 481 -22.82 10.68 -72.75
CA PRO A 481 -23.46 10.30 -74.01
C PRO A 481 -22.85 10.96 -75.27
N GLY A 482 -21.75 11.70 -75.13
CA GLY A 482 -21.04 12.33 -76.27
C GLY A 482 -21.72 13.59 -76.85
N ASN A 483 -22.89 13.97 -76.34
CA ASN A 483 -23.71 15.11 -76.79
C ASN A 483 -23.85 16.16 -75.67
N GLY A 484 -23.71 17.45 -76.00
CA GLY A 484 -23.89 18.58 -75.08
C GLY A 484 -22.62 19.00 -74.33
N GLY A 485 -22.66 20.13 -73.62
CA GLY A 485 -21.51 20.60 -72.83
C GLY A 485 -21.22 19.66 -71.65
N MET A 486 -20.02 19.07 -71.61
CA MET A 486 -19.65 18.07 -70.59
C MET A 486 -19.78 18.57 -69.16
N GLU A 487 -19.33 19.79 -68.87
CA GLU A 487 -19.43 20.38 -67.53
C GLU A 487 -20.88 20.49 -67.05
N ARG A 488 -21.79 20.86 -67.96
CA ARG A 488 -23.22 20.96 -67.67
C ARG A 488 -23.83 19.59 -67.42
N TRP A 489 -23.47 18.59 -68.22
CA TRP A 489 -23.87 17.20 -67.98
C TRP A 489 -23.35 16.69 -66.64
N TYR A 490 -22.07 16.91 -66.33
CA TYR A 490 -21.45 16.46 -65.09
C TYR A 490 -22.16 17.00 -63.85
N HIS A 491 -22.51 18.29 -63.83
CA HIS A 491 -23.19 18.87 -62.67
C HIS A 491 -24.63 18.37 -62.47
N LEU A 492 -25.26 17.87 -63.53
CA LEU A 492 -26.55 17.17 -63.43
C LEU A 492 -26.34 15.73 -62.93
N GLU A 493 -25.42 15.00 -63.56
CA GLU A 493 -25.19 13.58 -63.30
C GLU A 493 -24.56 13.32 -61.93
N ARG A 494 -23.66 14.20 -61.45
CA ARG A 494 -23.01 14.04 -60.12
C ARG A 494 -23.99 13.91 -58.96
N LYS A 495 -25.25 14.34 -59.13
CA LYS A 495 -26.29 14.19 -58.11
C LYS A 495 -26.64 12.73 -57.87
N ASN A 496 -26.41 11.87 -58.86
CA ASN A 496 -26.62 10.43 -58.82
C ASN A 496 -25.37 9.66 -58.36
N HIS A 497 -24.21 10.31 -58.30
CA HIS A 497 -22.93 9.70 -57.94
C HIS A 497 -22.37 10.31 -56.65
N SER A 498 -22.55 9.61 -55.53
CA SER A 498 -22.12 10.10 -54.21
C SER A 498 -20.60 10.28 -54.14
N ASN A 499 -19.81 9.47 -54.84
CA ASN A 499 -18.34 9.50 -54.86
C ASN A 499 -17.73 10.52 -55.85
N TRP A 500 -18.55 11.31 -56.57
CA TRP A 500 -18.06 12.33 -57.51
C TRP A 500 -17.84 13.69 -56.82
N PRO A 501 -16.68 14.36 -57.02
CA PRO A 501 -16.39 15.65 -56.41
C PRO A 501 -17.23 16.79 -56.98
N ALA A 502 -17.62 17.77 -56.16
CA ALA A 502 -18.35 18.94 -56.66
C ALA A 502 -17.49 19.79 -57.62
N ASP A 503 -16.20 19.93 -57.29
CA ASP A 503 -15.19 20.65 -58.07
C ASP A 503 -14.06 19.68 -58.47
N PRO A 504 -14.23 18.88 -59.54
CA PRO A 504 -13.22 17.88 -59.93
C PRO A 504 -11.88 18.52 -60.31
N TYR A 505 -11.90 19.70 -60.93
CA TYR A 505 -10.70 20.47 -61.27
C TYR A 505 -9.86 20.88 -60.05
N LYS A 506 -10.47 21.07 -58.87
CA LYS A 506 -9.72 21.29 -57.62
C LYS A 506 -9.26 19.99 -57.00
N LYS A 507 -10.10 18.94 -57.03
CA LYS A 507 -9.82 17.65 -56.40
C LYS A 507 -8.68 16.90 -57.09
N TYR A 508 -8.58 17.01 -58.42
CA TYR A 508 -7.64 16.27 -59.26
C TYR A 508 -6.59 17.15 -59.93
N LYS A 509 -6.44 18.41 -59.50
CA LYS A 509 -5.50 19.40 -60.07
C LYS A 509 -4.09 18.83 -60.30
N ASP A 510 -3.55 18.17 -59.27
CA ASP A 510 -2.19 17.60 -59.30
C ASP A 510 -2.20 16.10 -59.60
N LYS A 511 -3.34 15.56 -60.06
CA LYS A 511 -3.58 14.12 -60.31
C LYS A 511 -3.87 13.81 -61.78
N GLY A 512 -3.60 14.75 -62.70
CA GLY A 512 -3.80 14.57 -64.15
C GLY A 512 -4.97 15.35 -64.75
N TRP A 513 -5.58 16.30 -64.02
CA TRP A 513 -6.65 17.12 -64.58
C TRP A 513 -6.10 18.21 -65.52
N GLU A 514 -6.30 18.05 -66.82
CA GLU A 514 -5.93 19.07 -67.85
C GLU A 514 -7.13 19.88 -68.36
N GLY A 515 -8.35 19.38 -68.15
CA GLY A 515 -9.59 20.06 -68.52
C GLY A 515 -10.72 19.07 -68.78
N TRP A 516 -11.93 19.59 -68.94
CA TRP A 516 -13.11 18.73 -69.17
C TRP A 516 -12.94 17.79 -70.38
N SER A 517 -12.31 18.25 -71.48
CA SER A 517 -12.09 17.42 -72.68
C SER A 517 -11.23 16.17 -72.48
N GLU A 518 -10.38 16.16 -71.45
CA GLU A 518 -9.51 15.03 -71.07
C GLU A 518 -10.33 13.79 -70.69
N LEU A 519 -11.45 14.01 -70.00
CA LEU A 519 -12.23 12.95 -69.34
C LEU A 519 -12.89 11.97 -70.32
N VAL A 520 -12.96 12.32 -71.61
CA VAL A 520 -13.52 11.50 -72.69
C VAL A 520 -12.54 11.25 -73.84
N GLY A 521 -11.27 11.64 -73.70
CA GLY A 521 -10.22 11.33 -74.67
C GLY A 521 -10.43 11.92 -76.06
N LYS A 522 -10.93 13.16 -76.19
CA LYS A 522 -10.93 13.84 -77.50
C LYS A 522 -9.55 14.41 -77.80
N ASN A 523 -8.76 13.65 -78.57
CA ASN A 523 -7.53 14.10 -79.24
C ASN A 523 -7.75 15.48 -79.90
N ARG A 524 -7.18 16.54 -79.32
CA ARG A 524 -6.91 17.76 -80.08
C ARG A 524 -5.64 17.52 -80.90
N PHE A 525 -5.83 17.35 -82.20
CA PHE A 525 -4.76 17.34 -83.19
C PHE A 525 -3.77 18.48 -82.94
N LYS A 526 -2.49 18.15 -82.80
CA LYS A 526 -1.37 19.08 -82.98
C LYS A 526 -1.55 19.79 -84.32
N LYS A 527 -1.64 21.12 -84.32
CA LYS A 527 -1.25 21.91 -85.50
C LYS A 527 0.25 22.14 -85.43
N ILE A 528 0.91 21.81 -86.54
CA ILE A 528 2.34 21.96 -86.84
C ILE A 528 2.79 23.40 -86.63
#